data_AF-A0A8T7BHR5-F1
#
_entry.id   AF-A0A8T7BHR5-F1
#
_cell.length_a   1.000
_cell.length_b   1.000
_cell.length_c   1.000
_cell.angle_alpha   90.00
_cell.angle_beta   90.00
_cell.angle_gamma   90.00
#
_symmetry.space_group_name_H-M   'P 1'
#
loop_
_entity.id
_entity.type
_entity.pdbx_description
1 polymer ?
#
loop_
_entity_poly.entity_id
_entity_poly.type
_entity_poly.pdbx_seq_one_letter_code
_entity_poly.pdbx_strand_id
1 'polypeptide(L)'
;MKFNLKLIALFLFCGLLSNGQGQKDYQPSPQNLEARKWFKEARFGLFVHWGVYSILGDGEWVMNNQNIPVDAYEKLPSFFNPIDFDADEWVKMAKDAGMKYITITSRHHDGFSMFDTQTNTYNIVDNTPYGKDILKQLADAC
;
A
#
# COMPACT_ATOMS: atom_id res chain seq x y z
N MET A 1 3.57 4.04 52.33
CA MET A 1 2.70 4.77 51.38
C MET A 1 1.43 3.94 51.19
N LYS A 2 0.27 4.37 51.75
CA LYS A 2 -0.98 3.59 51.68
C LYS A 2 -1.62 3.82 50.32
N PHE A 3 -1.54 2.84 49.42
CA PHE A 3 -2.26 2.88 48.14
C PHE A 3 -3.76 2.85 48.42
N ASN A 4 -4.48 3.88 47.98
CA ASN A 4 -5.91 4.01 48.22
C ASN A 4 -6.65 3.11 47.21
N LEU A 5 -7.02 1.90 47.64
CA LEU A 5 -7.67 0.87 46.81
C LEU A 5 -8.96 1.39 46.14
N LYS A 6 -9.61 2.40 46.73
CA LYS A 6 -10.78 3.09 46.14
C LYS A 6 -10.45 3.85 44.85
N LEU A 7 -9.23 4.38 44.72
CA LEU A 7 -8.78 5.11 43.53
C LEU A 7 -8.53 4.17 42.34
N ILE A 8 -7.99 2.97 42.60
CA ILE A 8 -7.76 1.94 41.58
C ILE A 8 -9.09 1.39 41.06
N ALA A 9 -10.07 1.17 41.95
CA ALA A 9 -11.42 0.73 41.56
C ALA A 9 -12.15 1.78 40.69
N LEU A 10 -11.95 3.09 40.94
CA LEU A 10 -12.56 4.16 40.15
C LEU A 10 -11.99 4.25 38.72
N PHE A 11 -10.69 4.02 38.56
CA PHE A 11 -10.04 3.98 37.24
C PHE A 11 -10.44 2.74 36.42
N LEU A 12 -10.60 1.58 37.07
CA LEU A 12 -11.10 0.35 36.42
C LEU A 12 -12.57 0.49 35.98
N PHE A 13 -13.38 1.27 36.70
CA PHE A 13 -14.79 1.49 36.35
C PHE A 13 -14.97 2.45 35.15
N CYS A 14 -14.10 3.46 34.99
CA CYS A 14 -14.14 4.37 33.84
C CYS A 14 -13.67 3.73 32.52
N GLY A 15 -12.80 2.72 32.57
CA GLY A 15 -12.32 2.01 31.37
C GLY A 15 -13.40 1.17 30.66
N LEU A 16 -14.43 0.71 31.40
CA LEU A 16 -15.49 -0.15 30.87
C LEU A 16 -16.59 0.59 30.09
N LEU A 17 -16.60 1.92 30.10
CA LEU A 17 -17.61 2.74 29.41
C LEU A 17 -17.14 3.30 28.07
N SER A 18 -15.90 3.00 27.66
CA SER A 18 -15.39 3.33 26.33
C SER A 18 -15.95 2.35 25.30
N ASN A 19 -17.27 2.36 25.10
CA ASN A 19 -17.86 1.81 23.89
C ASN A 19 -17.29 2.61 22.73
N GLY A 20 -16.35 2.02 21.99
CA GLY A 20 -15.84 2.60 20.75
C GLY A 20 -17.04 2.99 19.89
N GLN A 21 -17.28 4.30 19.76
CA GLN A 21 -18.34 4.81 18.90
C GLN A 21 -17.88 4.62 17.46
N GLY A 22 -18.14 3.43 16.91
CA GLY A 22 -18.21 3.26 15.47
C GLY A 22 -19.26 4.23 14.92
N GLN A 23 -19.09 4.66 13.67
CA GLN A 23 -20.00 5.56 12.99
C GLN A 23 -21.41 4.94 12.96
N LYS A 24 -22.29 5.35 13.87
CA LYS A 24 -23.58 4.70 14.14
C LYS A 24 -24.58 4.84 12.98
N ASP A 25 -24.44 5.91 12.20
CA ASP A 25 -25.39 6.28 11.14
C ASP A 25 -24.75 6.25 9.74
N TYR A 26 -23.72 5.44 9.54
CA TYR A 26 -23.15 5.27 8.21
C TYR A 26 -24.15 4.54 7.30
N GLN A 27 -24.67 5.26 6.31
CA GLN A 27 -25.44 4.71 5.20
C GLN A 27 -24.56 4.71 3.95
N PRO A 28 -24.13 3.54 3.45
CA PRO A 28 -23.36 3.49 2.22
C PRO A 28 -24.21 3.99 1.04
N SER A 29 -23.58 4.70 0.11
CA SER A 29 -24.22 5.05 -1.14
C SER A 29 -24.54 3.79 -1.96
N PRO A 30 -25.51 3.85 -2.89
CA PRO A 30 -25.76 2.74 -3.82
C PRO A 30 -24.50 2.29 -4.57
N GLN A 31 -23.65 3.23 -4.99
CA GLN A 31 -22.37 2.94 -5.67
C GLN A 31 -21.42 2.14 -4.78
N ASN A 32 -21.36 2.47 -3.49
CA ASN A 32 -20.54 1.73 -2.53
C ASN A 32 -21.07 0.31 -2.33
N LEU A 33 -22.39 0.12 -2.27
CA LEU A 33 -23.01 -1.21 -2.17
C LEU A 33 -22.71 -2.08 -3.40
N GLU A 34 -22.83 -1.52 -4.60
CA GLU A 34 -22.49 -2.23 -5.84
C GLU A 34 -21.01 -2.59 -5.91
N ALA A 35 -20.10 -1.68 -5.53
CA ALA A 35 -18.66 -1.96 -5.49
C ALA A 35 -18.33 -3.11 -4.50
N ARG A 36 -18.97 -3.14 -3.33
CA ARG A 36 -18.82 -4.25 -2.37
C ARG A 36 -19.33 -5.57 -2.93
N LYS A 37 -20.47 -5.55 -3.65
CA LYS A 37 -21.02 -6.73 -4.30
C LYS A 37 -20.05 -7.27 -5.35
N TRP A 38 -19.57 -6.41 -6.25
CA TRP A 38 -18.55 -6.78 -7.24
C TRP A 38 -17.29 -7.37 -6.57
N PHE A 39 -16.73 -6.70 -5.56
CA PHE A 39 -15.50 -7.18 -4.91
C PHE A 39 -15.72 -8.54 -4.21
N LYS A 40 -16.88 -8.71 -3.57
CA LYS A 40 -17.28 -9.99 -2.98
C LYS A 40 -17.38 -11.10 -4.03
N GLU A 41 -17.90 -10.80 -5.21
CA GLU A 41 -18.06 -11.75 -6.32
C GLU A 41 -16.74 -12.01 -7.08
N ALA A 42 -15.83 -11.04 -7.10
CA ALA A 42 -14.52 -11.13 -7.72
C ALA A 42 -13.65 -12.22 -7.07
N ARG A 43 -13.76 -12.39 -5.73
CA ARG A 43 -13.15 -13.44 -4.88
C ARG A 43 -11.62 -13.51 -4.87
N PHE A 44 -10.97 -13.52 -6.03
CA PHE A 44 -9.56 -13.81 -6.20
C PHE A 44 -8.89 -12.71 -7.02
N GLY A 45 -7.76 -12.21 -6.52
CA GLY A 45 -6.99 -11.14 -7.14
C GLY A 45 -5.50 -11.26 -6.86
N LEU A 46 -4.72 -10.48 -7.60
CA LEU A 46 -3.26 -10.37 -7.44
C LEU A 46 -2.93 -9.21 -6.52
N PHE A 47 -1.99 -9.39 -5.59
CA PHE A 47 -1.35 -8.28 -4.90
C PHE A 47 0.13 -8.22 -5.31
N VAL A 48 0.53 -7.14 -5.96
CA VAL A 48 1.93 -6.84 -6.30
C VAL A 48 2.52 -5.86 -5.28
N HIS A 49 3.58 -6.29 -4.60
CA HIS A 49 4.48 -5.39 -3.86
C HIS A 49 5.70 -5.16 -4.72
N TRP A 50 5.83 -3.95 -5.24
CA TRP A 50 6.97 -3.56 -6.06
C TRP A 50 7.37 -2.10 -5.83
N GLY A 51 8.68 -1.85 -5.79
CA GLY A 51 9.27 -0.54 -5.54
C GLY A 51 10.80 -0.62 -5.50
N VAL A 52 11.46 0.48 -5.13
CA VAL A 52 12.93 0.53 -5.09
C VAL A 52 13.55 -0.43 -4.07
N TYR A 53 12.80 -0.85 -3.04
CA TYR A 53 13.22 -1.93 -2.13
C TYR A 53 13.54 -3.24 -2.85
N SER A 54 12.94 -3.50 -4.02
CA SER A 54 13.19 -4.71 -4.81
C SER A 54 14.64 -4.80 -5.33
N ILE A 55 15.36 -3.68 -5.41
CA ILE A 55 16.80 -3.66 -5.76
C ILE A 55 17.63 -4.37 -4.68
N LEU A 56 17.25 -4.23 -3.41
CA LEU A 56 17.97 -4.79 -2.28
C LEU A 56 17.64 -6.27 -2.04
N GLY A 57 16.48 -6.73 -2.49
CA GLY A 57 16.09 -8.16 -2.41
C GLY A 57 15.86 -8.68 -0.99
N ASP A 58 15.62 -7.82 0.00
CA ASP A 58 15.49 -8.16 1.43
C ASP A 58 14.16 -7.69 2.05
N GLY A 59 13.09 -7.69 1.23
CA GLY A 59 11.76 -7.29 1.64
C GLY A 59 11.54 -5.77 1.74
N GLU A 60 10.28 -5.38 1.78
CA GLU A 60 9.83 -3.99 1.71
C GLU A 60 10.11 -3.17 2.98
N TRP A 61 10.45 -3.85 4.09
CA TRP A 61 10.86 -3.23 5.36
C TRP A 61 12.38 -3.12 5.54
N VAL A 62 13.19 -3.46 4.52
CA VAL A 62 14.66 -3.47 4.60
C VAL A 62 15.27 -2.17 5.13
N MET A 63 14.71 -1.01 4.75
CA MET A 63 15.14 0.30 5.23
C MET A 63 15.09 0.38 6.77
N ASN A 64 13.97 -0.06 7.36
CA ASN A 64 13.77 -0.08 8.81
C ASN A 64 14.60 -1.18 9.47
N ASN A 65 14.53 -2.40 8.94
CA ASN A 65 15.15 -3.57 9.57
C ASN A 65 16.68 -3.45 9.67
N GLN A 66 17.30 -2.80 8.69
CA GLN A 66 18.74 -2.57 8.66
C GLN A 66 19.15 -1.16 9.11
N ASN A 67 18.19 -0.31 9.53
CA ASN A 67 18.43 1.09 9.90
C ASN A 67 19.17 1.88 8.80
N ILE A 68 18.78 1.68 7.53
CA ILE A 68 19.39 2.38 6.40
C ILE A 68 19.00 3.86 6.48
N PRO A 69 19.98 4.79 6.52
CA PRO A 69 19.70 6.22 6.48
C PRO A 69 18.90 6.62 5.24
N VAL A 70 17.99 7.59 5.38
CA VAL A 70 17.14 8.08 4.29
C VAL A 70 17.96 8.51 3.08
N ASP A 71 19.02 9.30 3.29
CA ASP A 71 19.90 9.80 2.24
C ASP A 71 20.68 8.70 1.50
N ALA A 72 20.92 7.56 2.17
CA ALA A 72 21.49 6.38 1.53
C ALA A 72 20.42 5.63 0.72
N TYR A 73 19.22 5.47 1.27
CA TYR A 73 18.12 4.75 0.63
C TYR A 73 17.58 5.49 -0.61
N GLU A 74 17.51 6.82 -0.58
CA GLU A 74 17.08 7.67 -1.69
C GLU A 74 18.02 7.63 -2.91
N LYS A 75 19.14 6.89 -2.84
CA LYS A 75 20.01 6.61 -4.00
C LYS A 75 19.52 5.44 -4.85
N LEU A 76 18.70 4.53 -4.29
CA LEU A 76 18.17 3.37 -5.01
C LEU A 76 17.44 3.70 -6.32
N PRO A 77 16.61 4.76 -6.41
CA PRO A 77 15.94 5.13 -7.67
C PRO A 77 16.89 5.24 -8.88
N SER A 78 18.13 5.70 -8.68
CA SER A 78 19.13 5.81 -9.76
C SER A 78 19.53 4.48 -10.41
N PHE A 79 19.27 3.35 -9.73
CA PHE A 79 19.51 2.00 -10.22
C PHE A 79 18.23 1.29 -10.68
N PHE A 80 17.07 1.92 -10.49
CA PHE A 80 15.78 1.30 -10.76
C PHE A 80 15.39 1.44 -12.23
N ASN A 81 15.70 0.42 -13.05
CA ASN A 81 15.35 0.42 -14.47
C ASN A 81 14.78 -0.93 -14.90
N PRO A 82 13.48 -1.19 -14.68
CA PRO A 82 12.85 -2.46 -15.01
C PRO A 82 12.58 -2.59 -16.51
N ILE A 83 13.65 -2.88 -17.26
CA ILE A 83 13.62 -2.98 -18.73
C ILE A 83 12.74 -4.12 -19.26
N ASP A 84 12.51 -5.16 -18.45
CA ASP A 84 11.70 -6.32 -18.81
C ASP A 84 10.25 -6.21 -18.30
N PHE A 85 9.86 -5.06 -17.73
CA PHE A 85 8.49 -4.86 -17.29
C PHE A 85 7.55 -4.69 -18.48
N ASP A 86 6.51 -5.54 -18.52
CA ASP A 86 5.42 -5.50 -19.48
C ASP A 86 4.08 -5.63 -18.74
N ALA A 87 3.26 -4.57 -18.82
CA ALA A 87 1.94 -4.53 -18.18
C ALA A 87 0.94 -5.50 -18.82
N ASP A 88 0.99 -5.69 -20.14
CA ASP A 88 0.10 -6.61 -20.85
C ASP A 88 0.41 -8.06 -20.47
N GLU A 89 1.69 -8.42 -20.31
CA GLU A 89 2.09 -9.75 -19.84
C GLU A 89 1.60 -10.02 -18.42
N TRP A 90 1.72 -9.05 -17.51
CA TRP A 90 1.25 -9.18 -16.13
C TRP A 90 -0.27 -9.32 -16.06
N VAL A 91 -1.00 -8.49 -16.78
CA VAL A 91 -2.47 -8.56 -16.83
C VAL A 91 -2.93 -9.86 -17.48
N LYS A 92 -2.28 -10.28 -18.57
CA LYS A 92 -2.54 -11.58 -19.20
C LYS A 92 -2.34 -12.72 -18.22
N MET A 93 -1.21 -12.74 -17.49
CA MET A 93 -0.93 -13.77 -16.48
C MET A 93 -2.00 -13.80 -15.39
N ALA A 94 -2.43 -12.64 -14.88
CA ALA A 94 -3.50 -12.57 -13.88
C ALA A 94 -4.83 -13.11 -14.43
N LYS A 95 -5.19 -12.73 -15.67
CA LYS A 95 -6.41 -13.21 -16.36
C LYS A 95 -6.36 -14.73 -16.58
N ASP A 96 -5.23 -15.26 -17.05
CA ASP A 96 -5.02 -16.70 -17.28
C ASP A 96 -5.11 -17.51 -15.97
N ALA A 97 -4.65 -16.93 -14.85
CA ALA A 97 -4.80 -17.52 -13.51
C ALA A 97 -6.23 -17.43 -12.94
N GLY A 98 -7.17 -16.77 -13.63
CA GLY A 98 -8.55 -16.60 -13.22
C GLY A 98 -8.80 -15.45 -12.22
N MET A 99 -7.80 -14.60 -11.99
CA MET A 99 -7.92 -13.44 -11.10
C MET A 99 -8.85 -12.37 -11.69
N LYS A 100 -9.49 -11.60 -10.81
CA LYS A 100 -10.52 -10.61 -11.18
C LYS A 100 -10.14 -9.16 -10.87
N TYR A 101 -9.05 -8.96 -10.14
CA TYR A 101 -8.51 -7.64 -9.85
C TYR A 101 -7.01 -7.73 -9.55
N ILE A 102 -6.32 -6.62 -9.74
CA ILE A 102 -4.92 -6.43 -9.35
C ILE A 102 -4.88 -5.27 -8.36
N THR A 103 -4.22 -5.48 -7.23
CA THR A 103 -3.81 -4.44 -6.28
C THR A 103 -2.30 -4.31 -6.37
N ILE A 104 -1.80 -3.10 -6.56
CA ILE A 104 -0.36 -2.82 -6.61
C ILE A 104 -0.03 -1.65 -5.68
N THR A 105 1.12 -1.71 -5.04
CA THR A 105 1.64 -0.62 -4.20
C THR A 105 1.89 0.63 -5.04
N SER A 106 0.97 1.60 -4.98
CA SER A 106 1.18 2.91 -5.62
C SER A 106 2.30 3.70 -4.97
N ARG A 107 2.46 3.52 -3.65
CA ARG A 107 3.53 3.99 -2.80
C ARG A 107 3.60 3.07 -1.58
N HIS A 108 4.79 2.67 -1.15
CA HIS A 108 4.98 1.88 0.08
C HIS A 108 5.46 2.77 1.24
N HIS A 109 5.86 2.18 2.37
CA HIS A 109 6.33 2.91 3.56
C HIS A 109 7.61 3.74 3.32
N ASP A 110 8.41 3.38 2.31
CA ASP A 110 9.61 4.11 1.93
C ASP A 110 9.32 5.42 1.17
N GLY A 111 8.05 5.70 0.86
CA GLY A 111 7.61 6.95 0.25
C GLY A 111 7.81 7.03 -1.26
N PHE A 112 8.44 6.02 -1.89
CA PHE A 112 8.69 6.04 -3.33
C PHE A 112 7.40 5.79 -4.11
N SER A 113 7.09 6.67 -5.05
CA SER A 113 5.84 6.59 -5.81
C SER A 113 6.04 5.87 -7.15
N MET A 114 5.22 4.85 -7.40
CA MET A 114 5.26 4.05 -8.63
C MET A 114 4.44 4.67 -9.78
N PHE A 115 4.14 5.97 -9.71
CA PHE A 115 3.38 6.74 -10.69
C PHE A 115 3.86 8.18 -10.77
N ASP A 116 3.45 8.91 -11.80
CA ASP A 116 3.78 10.33 -12.02
C ASP A 116 3.00 11.23 -11.03
N THR A 117 3.55 11.39 -9.82
CA THR A 117 2.93 12.23 -8.80
C THR A 117 3.38 13.69 -8.95
N GLN A 118 2.43 14.62 -8.91
CA GLN A 118 2.72 16.07 -8.92
C GLN A 118 3.17 16.61 -7.56
N THR A 119 3.32 15.75 -6.55
CA THR A 119 3.59 16.19 -5.17
C THR A 119 5.08 16.29 -4.83
N ASN A 120 5.93 15.47 -5.44
CA ASN A 120 7.38 15.49 -5.30
C ASN A 120 8.06 14.69 -6.42
N THR A 121 9.37 14.86 -6.57
CA THR A 121 10.20 14.17 -7.55
C THR A 121 10.67 12.78 -7.09
N TYR A 122 10.25 12.28 -5.93
CA TYR A 122 10.61 10.94 -5.43
C TYR A 122 9.64 9.90 -5.97
N ASN A 123 9.69 9.73 -7.30
CA ASN A 123 8.79 8.88 -8.06
C ASN A 123 9.50 8.19 -9.25
N ILE A 124 8.85 7.18 -9.82
CA ILE A 124 9.39 6.36 -10.90
C ILE A 124 9.67 7.13 -12.20
N VAL A 125 8.94 8.20 -12.49
CA VAL A 125 9.08 8.98 -13.72
C VAL A 125 10.26 9.94 -13.62
N ASP A 126 10.37 10.67 -12.51
CA ASP A 126 11.36 11.73 -12.35
C ASP A 126 12.71 11.26 -11.79
N ASN A 127 12.72 10.21 -10.97
CA ASN A 127 13.91 9.83 -10.18
C ASN A 127 14.56 8.53 -10.62
N THR A 128 14.15 7.97 -11.76
CA THR A 128 14.71 6.70 -12.24
C THR A 128 15.08 6.76 -13.71
N PRO A 129 16.02 5.92 -14.17
CA PRO A 129 16.29 5.77 -15.59
C PRO A 129 15.09 5.23 -16.39
N TYR A 130 14.09 4.63 -15.74
CA TYR A 130 12.93 4.05 -16.42
C TYR A 130 12.02 5.10 -17.05
N GLY A 131 11.74 6.18 -16.30
CA GLY A 131 11.05 7.36 -16.81
C GLY A 131 9.61 7.17 -17.28
N LYS A 132 8.92 6.08 -16.88
CA LYS A 132 7.53 5.81 -17.29
C LYS A 132 6.65 5.43 -16.10
N ASP A 133 5.39 5.84 -16.16
CA ASP A 133 4.38 5.54 -15.15
C ASP A 133 3.86 4.09 -15.30
N ILE A 134 4.25 3.21 -14.37
CA ILE A 134 3.84 1.80 -14.42
C ILE A 134 2.42 1.56 -13.94
N LEU A 135 1.87 2.43 -13.09
CA LEU A 135 0.47 2.30 -12.68
C LEU A 135 -0.45 2.67 -13.83
N LYS A 136 -0.10 3.70 -14.61
CA LYS A 136 -0.83 4.04 -15.83
C LYS A 136 -0.79 2.88 -16.83
N GLN A 137 0.39 2.28 -17.06
CA GLN A 137 0.52 1.14 -17.98
C GLN A 137 -0.35 -0.05 -17.53
N LEU A 138 -0.34 -0.40 -16.23
CA LEU A 138 -1.19 -1.47 -15.70
C LEU A 138 -2.68 -1.13 -15.78
N ALA A 139 -3.06 0.12 -15.51
CA ALA A 139 -4.45 0.56 -15.60
C ALA A 139 -4.97 0.51 -17.05
N ASP A 140 -4.15 0.91 -18.02
CA ASP A 140 -4.49 0.88 -19.44
C ASP A 140 -4.60 -0.57 -19.97
N ALA A 141 -3.84 -1.52 -19.42
CA ALA A 141 -3.84 -2.94 -19.82
C ALA A 141 -5.00 -3.77 -19.23
N CYS A 142 -5.61 -3.34 -18.12
CA CYS A 142 -6.68 -4.06 -17.41
C CYS A 142 -8.01 -4.11 -18.20
#